data_AF-A0A0H4HXH9-F1
#
_entry.id   AF-A0A0H4HXH9-F1
#
_cell.length_a   1.000
_cell.length_b   1.000
_cell.length_c   1.000
_cell.angle_alpha   90.00
_cell.angle_beta   90.00
_cell.angle_gamma   90.00
#
_symmetry.space_group_name_H-M   'P 1'
#
loop_
_entity.id
_entity.type
_entity.pdbx_description
1 polymer ?
#
loop_
_entity_poly.entity_id
_entity_poly.type
_entity_poly.pdbx_seq_one_letter_code
_entity_poly.pdbx_strand_id
1 'polypeptide(L)' 'MSDHLSIREYVIELATELGIRYHPTPDDTLAEIATRLAGDDVVTDEIEDLIVTLKRAGVISGNEMGTLLSRYLSEKTQI' A
#
# COMPACT_ATOMS: atom_id res chain seq x y z
N MET A 1 -24.19 -5.70 -9.13
CA MET A 1 -23.90 -4.25 -9.09
C MET A 1 -22.88 -4.09 -7.98
N SER A 2 -21.60 -4.13 -8.31
CA SER A 2 -20.58 -3.85 -7.29
C SER A 2 -20.50 -2.34 -7.19
N ASP A 3 -21.04 -1.82 -6.08
CA ASP A 3 -20.95 -0.41 -5.70
C ASP A 3 -19.48 0.06 -5.72
N HIS A 4 -19.27 1.36 -5.94
CA HIS A 4 -17.95 1.99 -5.88
C HIS A 4 -17.35 1.79 -4.48
N LEU A 5 -16.60 0.71 -4.28
CA LEU A 5 -15.67 0.57 -3.17
C LEU A 5 -14.52 1.56 -3.41
N SER A 6 -14.22 2.35 -2.39
CA SER A 6 -13.00 3.15 -2.35
C SER A 6 -11.77 2.25 -2.53
N ILE A 7 -10.63 2.82 -2.95
CA ILE A 7 -9.40 2.03 -3.09
C ILE A 7 -8.98 1.45 -1.74
N ARG A 8 -9.21 2.19 -0.66
CA ARG A 8 -9.06 1.70 0.70
C ARG A 8 -9.85 0.41 0.92
N GLU A 9 -11.16 0.43 0.69
CA GLU A 9 -12.04 -0.71 0.94
C GLU A 9 -11.65 -1.91 0.06
N TYR A 10 -11.38 -1.66 -1.23
CA TYR A 10 -10.93 -2.69 -2.15
C TYR A 10 -9.64 -3.39 -1.68
N VAL A 11 -8.64 -2.62 -1.24
CA VAL A 11 -7.36 -3.18 -0.76
C VAL A 11 -7.54 -3.96 0.54
N ILE A 12 -8.37 -3.47 1.46
CA ILE A 12 -8.67 -4.16 2.72
C ILE A 12 -9.39 -5.49 2.45
N GLU A 13 -10.42 -5.48 1.59
CA GLU A 13 -11.16 -6.70 1.23
C GLU A 13 -10.23 -7.73 0.58
N LEU A 14 -9.44 -7.31 -0.42
CA LEU A 14 -8.50 -8.19 -1.11
C LEU A 14 -7.46 -8.79 -0.15
N ALA A 15 -6.89 -7.98 0.74
CA ALA A 15 -5.94 -8.47 1.74
C ALA A 15 -6.60 -9.44 2.72
N THR A 16 -7.84 -9.16 3.15
CA THR A 16 -8.60 -10.00 4.08
C THR A 16 -8.95 -11.34 3.46
N GLU A 17 -9.46 -11.36 2.23
CA GLU A 17 -9.79 -12.59 1.49
C GLU A 17 -8.59 -13.53 1.33
N LEU A 18 -7.40 -12.95 1.16
CA LEU A 18 -6.15 -13.67 0.98
C LEU A 18 -5.40 -13.95 2.28
N GLY A 19 -5.90 -13.49 3.43
CA GLY A 19 -5.24 -13.63 4.73
C GLY A 19 -3.91 -12.87 4.81
N ILE A 20 -3.71 -11.85 3.97
CA ILE A 20 -2.51 -11.04 3.91
C ILE A 20 -2.60 -9.94 4.98
N ARG A 21 -1.57 -9.83 5.79
CA ARG A 21 -1.37 -8.72 6.72
C ARG A 21 0.01 -8.13 6.53
N TYR A 22 0.10 -6.81 6.62
CA TYR A 22 1.39 -6.13 6.61
C TYR A 22 2.22 -6.59 7.81
N HIS A 23 3.47 -6.96 7.54
CA HIS A 23 4.50 -7.19 8.53
C HIS A 23 5.74 -6.43 8.07
N PRO A 24 6.26 -5.49 8.87
CA PRO A 24 7.46 -4.75 8.53
C PRO A 24 8.61 -5.73 8.25
N THR A 25 9.25 -5.58 7.09
CA THR A 25 10.45 -6.36 6.75
C THR A 25 11.72 -5.57 7.05
N PRO A 26 12.88 -6.22 7.22
CA PRO A 26 14.15 -5.52 7.39
C PRO A 26 14.46 -4.52 6.25
N ASP A 27 14.00 -4.80 5.03
CA ASP A 27 14.14 -3.90 3.88
C ASP A 27 13.28 -2.64 4.04
N ASP A 28 12.07 -2.75 4.61
CA ASP A 28 11.22 -1.59 4.92
C ASP A 28 11.87 -0.72 5.99
N THR A 29 12.40 -1.35 7.05
CA THR A 29 13.11 -0.62 8.11
C THR A 29 14.34 0.10 7.56
N LEU A 30 15.09 -0.53 6.65
CA LEU A 30 16.22 0.12 6.00
C LEU A 30 15.78 1.30 5.12
N ALA A 31 14.67 1.16 4.38
CA ALA A 31 14.11 2.23 3.56
C ALA A 31 13.64 3.41 4.41
N GLU A 32 12.97 3.17 5.55
CA GLU A 32 12.56 4.20 6.51
C GLU A 32 13.78 4.95 7.07
N ILE A 33 14.81 4.22 7.51
CA ILE A 33 16.06 4.82 8.03
C ILE A 33 16.74 5.66 6.94
N ALA A 34 16.82 5.16 5.72
CA ALA A 34 17.45 5.87 4.60
C ALA A 34 16.68 7.15 4.24
N THR A 35 15.35 7.11 4.24
CA THR A 35 14.48 8.25 3.93
C THR A 35 14.62 9.31 5.02
N ARG A 36 14.58 8.90 6.31
CA ARG A 36 14.83 9.80 7.45
C ARG A 36 16.22 10.44 7.42
N LEU A 37 17.26 9.67 7.05
CA LEU A 37 18.62 10.19 6.90
C LEU A 37 18.74 11.21 5.75
N ALA A 38 17.92 11.07 4.71
CA ALA A 38 17.84 12.03 3.61
C ALA A 38 17.09 13.33 3.99
N GLY A 39 16.50 13.39 5.18
CA GLY A 39 15.70 14.53 5.65
C GLY A 39 14.24 14.49 5.21
N ASP A 40 13.83 13.41 4.53
CA ASP A 40 12.44 13.16 4.15
C ASP A 40 11.85 12.18 5.17
N ASP A 41 10.97 12.62 6.05
CA ASP A 41 10.13 11.70 6.85
C ASP A 41 8.92 11.30 5.99
N VAL A 42 9.08 10.23 5.19
CA VAL A 42 7.97 9.61 4.46
C VAL A 42 7.35 8.54 5.34
N VAL A 43 6.24 8.88 5.99
CA VAL A 43 5.42 7.92 6.74
C VAL A 43 4.36 7.36 5.79
N THR A 44 4.50 6.08 5.41
CA THR A 44 3.45 5.35 4.69
C THR A 44 2.31 5.02 5.64
N ASP A 45 1.09 4.93 5.09
CA ASP A 45 -0.04 4.41 5.85
C ASP A 45 -0.30 2.93 5.56
N GLU A 46 -1.16 2.32 6.38
CA GLU A 46 -1.50 0.90 6.32
C GLU A 46 -1.98 0.44 4.93
N ILE A 47 -2.62 1.30 4.14
CA ILE A 47 -3.09 0.93 2.80
C ILE A 47 -1.94 0.91 1.80
N GLU A 48 -1.03 1.87 1.88
CA GLU A 48 0.20 1.89 1.09
C GLU A 48 1.04 0.63 1.38
N ASP A 49 1.17 0.25 2.65
CA ASP A 49 1.88 -0.95 3.11
C ASP A 49 1.21 -2.25 2.65
N LEU A 50 -0.13 -2.31 2.67
CA LEU A 50 -0.88 -3.47 2.14
C LEU A 50 -0.69 -3.63 0.64
N ILE A 51 -0.69 -2.54 -0.14
CA ILE A 51 -0.44 -2.58 -1.59
C ILE A 51 0.98 -3.11 -1.88
N VAL A 52 1.99 -2.67 -1.12
CA VAL A 52 3.36 -3.22 -1.21
C VAL A 52 3.37 -4.71 -0.89
N THR A 53 2.65 -5.12 0.15
CA THR A 53 2.59 -6.52 0.61
C THR A 53 1.93 -7.42 -0.42
N LEU A 54 0.83 -6.98 -1.04
CA LEU A 54 0.15 -7.70 -2.13
C LEU A 54 1.10 -7.93 -3.31
N LYS A 55 1.90 -6.93 -3.67
CA LYS A 55 2.93 -7.07 -4.71
C LYS A 55 4.02 -8.05 -4.31
N ARG A 56 4.48 -8.02 -3.05
CA ARG A 56 5.49 -8.95 -2.53
C ARG A 56 4.99 -10.39 -2.51
N ALA A 57 3.72 -10.59 -2.18
CA ALA A 57 3.04 -11.89 -2.22
C ALA A 57 2.78 -12.39 -3.65
N GLY A 58 3.03 -11.57 -4.68
CA GLY A 58 2.80 -11.91 -6.08
C GLY A 58 1.32 -11.87 -6.49
N VAL A 59 0.45 -11.28 -5.67
CA VAL A 59 -0.99 -11.14 -5.95
C VAL A 59 -1.23 -10.11 -7.05
N ILE A 60 -0.43 -9.03 -7.06
CA ILE A 60 -0.51 -7.95 -8.04
C ILE A 60 0.86 -7.71 -8.68
N SER A 61 0.86 -7.25 -9.93
CA SER A 61 2.06 -6.82 -10.66
C SER A 61 2.54 -5.43 -10.21
N GLY A 62 3.75 -5.05 -10.62
CA GLY A 62 4.28 -3.71 -10.37
C GLY A 62 3.44 -2.58 -11.02
N ASN A 63 2.84 -2.85 -12.18
CA ASN A 63 1.96 -1.88 -12.85
C ASN A 63 0.64 -1.69 -12.09
N GLU A 64 0.08 -2.78 -11.57
CA GLU A 64 -1.12 -2.75 -10.73
C GLU A 64 -0.84 -2.03 -9.41
N MET A 65 0.30 -2.30 -8.77
CA MET A 65 0.77 -1.59 -7.59
C MET A 65 0.82 -0.07 -7.82
N GLY A 66 1.45 0.39 -8.90
CA GLY A 66 1.53 1.82 -9.23
C GLY A 66 0.16 2.46 -9.49
N THR A 67 -0.76 1.71 -10.11
CA THR A 67 -2.13 2.17 -10.35
C THR A 67 -2.91 2.31 -9.05
N LEU A 68 -2.82 1.32 -8.15
CA LEU A 68 -3.49 1.35 -6.85
C LEU A 68 -2.97 2.48 -5.97
N LEU A 69 -1.65 2.66 -5.87
CA LEU A 69 -1.05 3.75 -5.11
C LEU A 69 -1.48 5.12 -5.67
N SER A 70 -1.46 5.31 -6.99
CA SER A 70 -1.86 6.58 -7.60
C SER A 70 -3.33 6.91 -7.30
N ARG A 71 -4.22 5.92 -7.39
CA ARG A 71 -5.65 6.12 -7.09
C ARG A 71 -5.88 6.37 -5.60
N TYR A 72 -5.21 5.63 -4.72
CA TYR A 72 -5.31 5.81 -3.28
C TYR A 72 -4.80 7.20 -2.84
N LEU A 73 -3.65 7.65 -3.35
CA LEU A 73 -3.12 8.99 -3.04
C LEU A 73 -4.05 10.10 -3.55
N SER A 74 -4.67 9.89 -4.71
CA SER A 74 -5.68 10.82 -5.24
C SER A 74 -6.92 10.88 -4.34
N GLU A 75 -7.39 9.72 -3.87
CA GLU A 75 -8.50 9.62 -2.91
C GLU A 75 -8.17 10.32 -1.59
N LYS A 76 -6.99 10.06 -1.02
CA LYS A 76 -6.48 10.66 0.23
C LYS A 76 -6.37 12.19 0.16
N THR A 77 -6.05 12.74 -1.01
CA THR A 77 -5.90 14.20 -1.22
C THR A 77 -7.24 14.91 -1.41
N GLN A 78 -8.32 14.19 -1.73
CA GLN A 78 -9.65 14.77 -1.92
C GLN A 78 -10.48 14.85 -0.62
N ILE A 79 -9.91 14.47 0.52
CA ILE A 79 -10.57 14.44 1.84
C ILE A 79 -10.09 15.61 2.70
#